data_AF-X0YCE8-F1
#
_entry.id   AF-X0YCE8-F1
#
_cell.length_a   1.000
_cell.length_b   1.000
_cell.length_c   1.000
_cell.angle_alpha   90.00
_cell.angle_beta   90.00
_cell.angle_gamma   90.00
#
_symmetry.space_group_name_H-M   'P 1'
#
loop_
_entity.id
_entity.type
_entity.pdbx_description
1 polymer ?
#
loop_
_entity_poly.entity_id
_entity_poly.type
_entity_poly.pdbx_seq_one_letter_code
_entity_poly.pdbx_strand_id
1 'polypeptide(L)'
;MSHSQPEVRPPSRWVKSLVCLATLIVYSVAGLCGEGASAWEQTTGPPGGRVNCVAVDIDEPAIVYAGLGELGIYRSTDGGSTWEPSKAQMGGWTSNITSTPHGVFASCGNFGLLRTTDRGLSWDLV
;
A
#
# COMPACT_ATOMS: atom_id res chain seq x y z
N MET A 1 -50.05 31.46 -49.81
CA MET A 1 -48.98 30.62 -49.22
C MET A 1 -48.82 31.02 -47.76
N SER A 2 -49.46 30.30 -46.83
CA SER A 2 -49.22 30.50 -45.39
C SER A 2 -48.38 29.34 -44.88
N HIS A 3 -47.14 29.64 -44.50
CA HIS A 3 -46.24 28.72 -43.83
C HIS A 3 -46.70 28.52 -42.38
N SER A 4 -47.08 27.31 -42.00
CA SER A 4 -47.24 26.89 -40.60
C SER A 4 -45.93 26.32 -40.07
N GLN A 5 -45.40 26.90 -38.99
CA GLN A 5 -44.25 26.37 -38.25
C GLN A 5 -44.74 25.35 -37.19
N PRO A 6 -43.99 24.27 -36.89
CA PRO A 6 -44.41 23.29 -35.90
C PRO A 6 -44.09 23.76 -34.46
N GLU A 7 -45.08 23.72 -33.57
CA GLU A 7 -44.90 23.97 -32.14
C GLU A 7 -44.14 22.81 -31.45
N VAL A 8 -43.00 23.12 -30.84
CA VAL A 8 -42.27 22.20 -29.96
C VAL A 8 -42.90 22.26 -28.56
N ARG A 9 -43.57 21.19 -28.15
CA ARG A 9 -44.18 21.12 -26.81
C ARG A 9 -43.10 20.91 -25.74
N PRO A 10 -43.14 21.66 -24.61
CA PRO A 10 -42.19 21.45 -23.52
C PRO A 10 -42.41 20.08 -22.86
N PRO A 11 -41.36 19.43 -22.32
CA PRO A 11 -41.47 18.12 -21.71
C PRO A 11 -42.40 18.14 -20.48
N SER A 12 -43.17 17.06 -20.32
CA SER A 12 -44.19 16.89 -19.30
C SER A 12 -43.62 16.81 -17.88
N ARG A 13 -44.40 17.26 -16.89
CA ARG A 13 -44.02 17.29 -15.46
C ARG A 13 -43.53 15.94 -14.91
N TRP A 14 -44.00 14.82 -15.45
CA TRP A 14 -43.59 13.49 -15.01
C TRP A 14 -42.15 13.11 -15.39
N VAL A 15 -41.60 13.69 -16.48
CA VAL A 15 -40.20 13.50 -16.88
C VAL A 15 -39.26 14.16 -15.87
N LYS A 16 -39.62 15.36 -15.37
CA LYS A 16 -38.83 16.07 -14.34
C LYS A 16 -38.83 15.32 -12.99
N SER A 17 -39.95 14.70 -12.63
CA SER A 17 -40.08 13.91 -11.40
C SER A 17 -39.27 12.61 -11.44
N LEU A 18 -39.21 11.93 -12.59
CA LEU A 18 -38.40 10.72 -12.77
C LEU A 18 -36.89 11.04 -12.71
N VAL A 19 -36.46 12.18 -13.27
CA VAL A 19 -35.07 12.64 -13.18
C VAL A 19 -34.69 12.96 -11.73
N CYS A 20 -35.55 13.64 -10.96
CA CYS A 20 -35.29 13.88 -9.53
C CYS A 20 -35.20 12.59 -8.70
N LEU A 21 -36.07 11.60 -8.97
CA LEU A 21 -36.05 10.31 -8.25
C LEU A 21 -34.78 9.51 -8.58
N ALA A 22 -34.35 9.52 -9.85
CA ALA A 22 -33.09 8.90 -10.28
C ALA A 22 -31.86 9.57 -9.63
N THR A 23 -31.84 10.89 -9.49
CA THR A 23 -30.74 11.59 -8.80
C THR A 23 -30.70 11.32 -7.29
N LEU A 24 -31.86 11.13 -6.66
CA LEU A 24 -31.94 10.77 -5.23
C LEU A 24 -31.44 9.35 -4.96
N ILE A 25 -31.69 8.42 -5.88
CA ILE A 25 -31.15 7.05 -5.82
C ILE A 25 -29.63 7.08 -5.95
N VAL A 26 -29.07 7.87 -6.87
CA VAL A 26 -27.60 8.03 -7.03
C VAL A 26 -26.95 8.60 -5.75
N TYR A 27 -27.61 9.53 -5.05
CA TYR A 27 -27.12 10.06 -3.77
C TYR A 27 -27.19 9.05 -2.62
N SER A 28 -28.15 8.12 -2.63
CA SER A 28 -28.29 7.09 -1.58
C SER A 28 -27.18 6.02 -1.62
N VAL A 29 -26.57 5.80 -2.78
CA VAL A 29 -25.46 4.82 -2.94
C VAL A 29 -24.11 5.46 -2.58
N ALA A 30 -23.96 6.78 -2.65
CA ALA A 30 -22.77 7.50 -2.21
C ALA A 30 -22.60 7.54 -0.68
N GLY A 31 -23.61 7.07 0.08
CA GLY A 31 -23.64 7.02 1.54
C GLY A 31 -23.09 5.74 2.17
N LEU A 32 -22.61 4.76 1.40
CA LEU A 32 -21.76 3.73 1.98
C LEU A 32 -20.37 4.32 2.14
N CYS A 33 -20.11 4.92 3.31
CA CYS A 33 -18.79 4.88 3.88
C CYS A 33 -18.46 3.38 3.98
N GLY A 34 -17.80 2.87 2.95
CA GLY A 34 -17.23 1.54 2.95
C GLY A 34 -16.13 1.54 3.99
N GLU A 35 -16.50 1.39 5.26
CA GLU A 35 -15.67 0.65 6.19
C GLU A 35 -15.65 -0.79 5.67
N GLY A 36 -14.86 -1.00 4.60
CA GLY A 36 -14.27 -2.29 4.37
C GLY A 36 -13.40 -2.52 5.58
N ALA A 37 -13.94 -3.17 6.60
CA ALA A 37 -13.14 -3.74 7.66
C ALA A 37 -12.10 -4.60 6.95
N SER A 38 -10.86 -4.11 6.86
CA SER A 38 -9.78 -4.86 6.25
C SER A 38 -9.59 -6.08 7.13
N ALA A 39 -10.18 -7.20 6.72
CA ALA A 39 -9.86 -8.47 7.32
C ALA A 39 -8.37 -8.70 7.14
N TRP A 40 -7.69 -9.14 8.19
CA TRP A 40 -6.29 -9.54 8.08
C TRP A 40 -6.16 -10.61 7.01
N GLU A 41 -5.37 -10.33 5.98
CA GLU A 41 -5.06 -11.26 4.90
C GLU A 41 -3.62 -11.74 5.04
N GLN A 42 -3.43 -13.05 4.87
CA GLN A 42 -2.09 -13.62 4.82
C GLN A 42 -1.45 -13.26 3.47
N THR A 43 -0.29 -12.60 3.51
CA THR A 43 0.52 -12.34 2.32
C THR A 43 1.42 -13.52 1.98
N THR A 44 2.03 -13.50 0.79
CA THR A 44 3.07 -14.46 0.39
C THR A 44 4.29 -14.40 1.30
N GLY A 45 4.64 -13.20 1.77
CA GLY A 45 5.77 -12.94 2.68
C GLY A 45 7.13 -13.36 2.10
N PRO A 46 8.22 -13.15 2.86
CA PRO A 46 9.52 -13.73 2.55
C PRO A 46 9.49 -15.27 2.51
N PRO A 47 10.42 -15.95 1.81
CA PRO A 47 10.39 -17.40 1.51
C PRO A 47 10.45 -18.36 2.72
N GLY A 48 10.31 -17.88 3.95
CA GLY A 48 10.12 -18.71 5.16
C GLY A 48 10.84 -18.17 6.39
N GLY A 49 10.63 -18.82 7.53
CA GLY A 49 11.23 -18.46 8.82
C GLY A 49 10.39 -17.49 9.66
N ARG A 50 10.82 -17.25 10.91
CA ARG A 50 10.16 -16.31 11.81
C ARG A 50 10.49 -14.88 11.39
N VAL A 51 9.47 -14.15 10.96
CA VAL A 51 9.54 -12.69 10.79
C VAL A 51 9.48 -12.06 12.18
N ASN A 52 10.54 -11.35 12.57
CA ASN A 52 10.63 -10.71 13.89
C ASN A 52 10.19 -9.26 13.85
N CYS A 53 10.44 -8.58 12.73
CA CYS A 53 10.17 -7.17 12.56
C CYS A 53 9.95 -6.87 11.07
N VAL A 54 9.20 -5.80 10.82
CA VAL A 54 9.00 -5.22 9.50
C VAL A 54 9.14 -3.71 9.59
N ALA A 55 9.63 -3.08 8.53
CA ALA A 55 9.72 -1.64 8.41
C ALA A 55 9.40 -1.21 6.99
N VAL A 56 8.81 -0.04 6.83
CA VAL A 56 8.55 0.59 5.53
C VAL A 56 9.52 1.75 5.38
N ASP A 57 10.10 1.91 4.18
CA ASP A 57 10.91 3.08 3.86
C ASP A 57 10.04 4.34 3.90
N ILE A 58 10.48 5.36 4.65
CA ILE A 58 9.70 6.58 4.87
C ILE A 58 9.58 7.44 3.60
N ASP A 59 10.56 7.36 2.69
CA ASP A 59 10.59 8.15 1.46
C ASP A 59 10.00 7.37 0.28
N GLU A 60 10.08 6.03 0.29
CA GLU A 60 9.59 5.14 -0.77
C GLU A 60 8.73 3.99 -0.22
N PRO A 61 7.43 4.19 0.06
CA PRO A 61 6.58 3.20 0.76
C PRO A 61 6.41 1.84 0.05
N ALA A 62 6.73 1.75 -1.24
CA ALA A 62 6.78 0.48 -1.97
C ALA A 62 7.92 -0.42 -1.48
N ILE A 63 8.93 0.16 -0.82
CA ILE A 63 10.06 -0.55 -0.26
C ILE A 63 9.75 -0.94 1.17
N VAL A 64 9.70 -2.25 1.40
CA VAL A 64 9.40 -2.85 2.70
C VAL A 64 10.54 -3.78 3.08
N TYR A 65 10.95 -3.73 4.34
CA TYR A 65 11.97 -4.60 4.91
C TYR A 65 11.33 -5.58 5.89
N ALA A 66 11.84 -6.81 5.90
CA ALA A 66 11.49 -7.82 6.89
C ALA A 66 12.77 -8.39 7.50
N GLY A 67 12.86 -8.32 8.83
CA GLY A 67 13.94 -8.95 9.58
C GLY A 67 13.54 -10.36 9.99
N LEU A 68 14.28 -11.34 9.50
CA LEU A 68 14.07 -12.75 9.79
C LEU A 68 15.07 -13.24 10.84
N GLY A 69 14.64 -14.21 11.65
CA GLY A 69 15.42 -14.72 12.77
C GLY A 69 16.71 -15.47 12.39
N GLU A 70 16.73 -16.17 11.26
CA GLU A 70 17.92 -16.92 10.83
C GLU A 70 18.39 -16.56 9.43
N LEU A 71 17.54 -15.88 8.66
CA LEU A 71 17.77 -15.60 7.24
C LEU A 71 18.18 -14.14 6.97
N GLY A 72 18.40 -13.34 8.02
CA GLY A 72 18.81 -11.94 7.88
C GLY A 72 17.68 -11.02 7.41
N ILE A 73 18.00 -10.08 6.53
CA ILE A 73 17.06 -9.04 6.09
C ILE A 73 16.57 -9.37 4.67
N TYR A 74 15.26 -9.34 4.49
CA TYR A 74 14.60 -9.39 3.19
C TYR A 74 14.00 -8.03 2.85
N ARG A 75 13.89 -7.75 1.56
CA ARG A 75 13.33 -6.52 1.03
C ARG A 75 12.29 -6.82 -0.04
N SER A 76 11.25 -6.03 -0.08
CA SER A 76 10.32 -5.92 -1.18
C SER A 76 10.46 -4.56 -1.86
N THR A 77 10.14 -4.48 -3.15
CA THR A 77 10.07 -3.24 -3.93
C THR A 77 8.69 -2.95 -4.50
N ASP A 78 7.71 -3.79 -4.16
CA ASP A 78 6.36 -3.80 -4.72
C ASP A 78 5.30 -3.87 -3.60
N GLY A 79 5.60 -3.24 -2.45
CA GLY A 79 4.67 -3.12 -1.33
C GLY A 79 4.46 -4.43 -0.55
N GLY A 80 5.38 -5.38 -0.64
CA GLY A 80 5.32 -6.67 0.05
C GLY A 80 4.71 -7.81 -0.77
N SER A 81 4.49 -7.60 -2.08
CA SER A 81 3.94 -8.63 -2.99
C SER A 81 4.99 -9.70 -3.32
N THR A 82 6.24 -9.28 -3.53
CA THR A 82 7.41 -10.14 -3.72
C THR A 82 8.57 -9.71 -2.82
N TRP A 83 9.43 -10.67 -2.48
CA TRP A 83 10.52 -10.48 -1.52
C TRP A 83 11.82 -11.07 -2.07
N GLU A 84 12.89 -10.30 -1.95
CA GLU A 84 14.26 -10.69 -2.28
C GLU A 84 15.17 -10.57 -1.05
N PRO A 85 16.21 -11.41 -0.92
CA PRO A 85 17.23 -11.22 0.10
C PRO A 85 17.87 -9.83 -0.08
N SER A 86 17.89 -9.02 0.98
CA SER A 86 18.67 -7.80 0.96
C SER A 86 20.17 -8.18 0.97
N LYS A 87 21.01 -7.40 0.31
CA LYS A 87 22.47 -7.66 0.21
C LYS A 87 23.24 -7.49 1.53
N ALA A 88 22.58 -7.60 2.67
CA ALA A 88 23.25 -7.93 3.91
C ALA A 88 23.79 -9.37 3.75
N GLN A 89 25.04 -9.52 3.30
CA GLN A 89 25.76 -10.80 3.20
C GLN A 89 26.07 -11.40 4.59
N MET A 90 25.15 -11.24 5.54
CA MET A 90 25.34 -11.47 6.95
C MET A 90 24.11 -12.20 7.46
N GLY A 91 24.13 -13.53 7.32
CA GLY A 91 23.10 -14.38 7.91
C GLY A 91 23.11 -14.22 9.42
N GLY A 92 21.97 -13.89 10.02
CA GLY A 92 21.91 -13.63 11.46
C GLY A 92 20.54 -13.15 11.91
N TRP A 93 20.35 -13.17 13.23
CA TRP A 93 19.10 -12.79 13.86
C TRP A 93 18.87 -11.30 13.78
N THR A 94 17.93 -10.89 12.92
CA THR A 94 17.48 -9.49 12.87
C THR A 94 16.39 -9.30 13.91
N SER A 95 16.65 -8.46 14.91
CA SER A 95 15.71 -8.22 16.01
C SER A 95 14.80 -7.02 15.75
N ASN A 96 15.30 -6.01 15.04
CA ASN A 96 14.54 -4.81 14.71
C ASN A 96 15.06 -4.15 13.43
N ILE A 97 14.18 -3.45 12.72
CA ILE A 97 14.49 -2.58 11.59
C ILE A 97 13.71 -1.28 11.77
N THR A 98 14.34 -0.13 11.52
CA THR A 98 13.67 1.18 11.59
C THR A 98 14.10 2.06 10.43
N SER A 99 13.13 2.74 9.81
CA SER A 99 13.38 3.72 8.76
C SER A 99 13.44 5.13 9.36
N THR A 100 14.38 5.93 8.89
CA THR A 100 14.59 7.32 9.29
C THR A 100 14.86 8.17 8.04
N PRO A 101 14.74 9.51 8.13
CA PRO A 101 15.15 10.41 7.03
C PRO A 101 16.64 10.32 6.65
N HIS A 102 17.47 9.61 7.44
CA HIS A 102 18.90 9.44 7.18
C HIS A 102 19.26 8.03 6.69
N GLY A 103 18.26 7.21 6.40
CA GLY A 103 18.43 5.82 6.00
C GLY A 103 17.75 4.85 6.96
N VAL A 104 17.91 3.56 6.67
CA VAL A 104 17.29 2.47 7.41
C VAL A 104 18.34 1.79 8.27
N PHE A 105 18.00 1.55 9.54
CA PHE A 105 18.86 0.89 10.51
C PHE A 105 18.29 -0.48 10.86
N ALA A 106 19.16 -1.48 10.98
CA ALA A 106 18.79 -2.83 11.37
C ALA A 106 19.73 -3.35 12.47
N SER A 107 19.15 -3.91 13.53
CA SER A 107 19.92 -4.55 14.59
C SER A 107 20.05 -6.04 14.31
N CYS A 108 21.29 -6.48 14.07
CA CYS A 108 21.64 -7.85 13.75
C CYS A 108 22.46 -8.44 14.90
N GLY A 109 21.99 -9.52 15.53
CA GLY A 109 22.56 -10.04 16.78
C GLY A 109 24.07 -10.29 16.74
N ASN A 110 24.58 -10.85 15.64
CA ASN A 110 26.00 -11.17 15.49
C ASN A 110 26.83 -10.06 14.83
N PHE A 111 26.19 -9.02 14.30
CA PHE A 111 26.85 -8.00 13.47
C PHE A 111 26.68 -6.57 14.00
N GLY A 112 25.92 -6.38 15.08
CA GLY A 112 25.67 -5.05 15.63
C GLY A 112 24.61 -4.27 14.86
N LEU A 113 24.75 -2.95 14.84
CA LEU A 113 23.82 -2.04 14.18
C LEU A 113 24.30 -1.77 12.75
N LEU A 114 23.49 -2.17 11.78
CA LEU A 114 23.72 -1.91 10.37
C LEU A 114 22.90 -0.71 9.91
N ARG A 115 23.42 0.05 8.95
CA ARG A 115 22.70 1.13 8.26
C ARG A 115 22.78 0.94 6.75
N THR A 116 21.67 1.23 6.07
CA THR A 116 21.65 1.41 4.62
C THR A 116 21.17 2.82 4.26
N THR A 117 21.80 3.42 3.25
CA THR A 117 21.38 4.68 2.62
C THR A 117 20.96 4.47 1.16
N ASP A 118 21.11 3.25 0.64
CA ASP A 118 20.79 2.86 -0.73
C ASP A 118 19.65 1.84 -0.80
N ARG A 119 18.81 1.89 0.24
CA ARG A 119 17.59 1.10 0.38
C ARG A 119 17.81 -0.40 0.40
N GLY A 120 18.91 -0.84 1.03
CA GLY A 120 19.21 -2.25 1.26
C GLY A 120 19.94 -2.92 0.10
N LEU A 121 20.55 -2.12 -0.79
CA LEU A 121 21.49 -2.61 -1.80
C LEU A 121 22.89 -2.79 -1.19
N SER A 122 23.23 -2.05 -0.13
CA SER A 122 24.37 -2.24 0.75
C SER A 122 24.02 -1.90 2.20
N TRP A 123 24.79 -2.47 3.12
CA TRP A 123 24.68 -2.22 4.56
C TRP A 123 26.06 -1.97 5.13
N ASP A 124 26.21 -0.83 5.79
CA ASP A 124 27.42 -0.44 6.49
C ASP A 124 27.23 -0.69 7.99
N LEU A 125 28.28 -1.16 8.65
CA LEU A 125 28.33 -1.19 10.11
C LEU A 125 28.43 0.23 10.66
N VAL A 126 27.61 0.56 11.66
CA VAL A 126 27.63 1.85 12.36
C VAL A 126 28.58 1.82 13.55
#